data_AF-A0A2E3JA57-F1
#
_entry.id   AF-A0A2E3JA57-F1
#
_cell.length_a   1.000
_cell.length_b   1.000
_cell.length_c   1.000
_cell.angle_alpha   90.00
_cell.angle_beta   90.00
_cell.angle_gamma   90.00
#
_symmetry.space_group_name_H-M   'P 1'
#
loop_
_entity.id
_entity.type
_entity.pdbx_description
1 polymer ?
#
loop_
_entity_poly.entity_id
_entity_poly.type
_entity_poly.pdbx_seq_one_letter_code
_entity_poly.pdbx_strand_id
1 'polypeptide(L)'
;MHIGKKHYEQRLAKLISNLQGHCLLLTPKENLRTQLPSSVISIQEWPKVSAEKPFDAILSIGNLAISENINDYLVELQRYAGRETLLYFCDRTTTPTGNNGSAKNDITGALWEAKWSVIYCERFTIGKTRRAPKYVYGTARMKRSPEENL
;
A
#
# COMPACT_ATOMS: atom_id res chain seq x y z
N MET A 1 3.04 12.74 25.33
CA MET A 1 3.88 12.36 24.18
C MET A 1 3.02 12.07 22.96
N HIS A 2 3.21 12.81 21.86
CA HIS A 2 2.44 12.72 20.62
C HIS A 2 2.95 11.54 19.78
N ILE A 3 2.38 10.35 19.97
CA ILE A 3 2.92 9.13 19.34
C ILE A 3 2.47 9.01 17.87
N GLY A 4 1.31 9.55 17.48
CA GLY A 4 0.73 9.26 16.15
C GLY A 4 1.44 9.87 14.93
N LYS A 5 1.69 11.18 14.93
CA LYS A 5 2.19 11.88 13.72
C LYS A 5 3.65 11.56 13.42
N LYS A 6 4.52 11.60 14.44
CA LYS A 6 5.94 11.24 14.28
C LYS A 6 6.11 9.77 13.89
N HIS A 7 5.31 8.87 14.46
CA HIS A 7 5.32 7.46 14.07
C HIS A 7 4.86 7.31 12.62
N TYR A 8 3.77 7.97 12.23
CA TYR A 8 3.31 8.00 10.83
C TYR A 8 4.42 8.46 9.87
N GLU A 9 5.07 9.59 10.15
CA GLU A 9 6.17 10.11 9.34
C GLU A 9 7.36 9.15 9.27
N GLN A 10 7.75 8.53 10.39
CA GLN A 10 8.79 7.51 10.43
C GLN A 10 8.44 6.28 9.58
N ARG A 11 7.17 5.85 9.62
CA ARG A 11 6.67 4.77 8.78
C ARG A 11 6.72 5.16 7.31
N LEU A 12 6.24 6.35 6.93
CA LEU A 12 6.35 6.81 5.54
C LEU A 12 7.80 6.81 5.04
N ALA A 13 8.72 7.37 5.82
CA ALA A 13 10.14 7.38 5.47
C ALA A 13 10.69 5.96 5.28
N LYS A 14 10.28 5.00 6.11
CA LYS A 14 10.67 3.59 6.00
C LYS A 14 10.14 2.89 4.75
N LEU A 15 8.91 3.16 4.30
CA LEU A 15 8.42 2.60 3.02
C LEU A 15 9.22 3.17 1.87
N ILE A 16 9.40 4.48 1.87
CA ILE A 16 10.08 5.20 0.80
C ILE A 16 11.54 4.72 0.70
N SER A 17 12.24 4.50 1.82
CA SER A 17 13.61 3.99 1.81
C SER A 17 13.75 2.57 1.27
N ASN A 18 12.68 1.78 1.25
CA ASN A 18 12.67 0.41 0.73
C ASN A 18 12.37 0.33 -0.77
N LEU A 19 12.09 1.48 -1.42
CA LEU A 19 11.87 1.51 -2.86
C LEU A 19 13.16 1.22 -3.62
N GLN A 20 13.03 0.54 -4.76
CA GLN A 20 14.14 0.20 -5.63
C GLN A 20 13.63 -0.07 -7.05
N GLY A 21 14.50 0.08 -8.05
CA GLY A 21 14.19 -0.21 -9.44
C GLY A 21 13.18 0.76 -10.04
N HIS A 22 12.32 0.24 -10.90
CA HIS A 22 11.24 0.96 -11.56
C HIS A 22 10.02 1.00 -10.63
N CYS A 23 9.64 2.19 -10.18
CA CYS A 23 8.57 2.37 -9.20
C CYS A 23 7.32 3.00 -9.81
N LEU A 24 6.15 2.54 -9.38
CA LEU A 24 4.88 3.22 -9.57
C LEU A 24 4.47 3.93 -8.28
N LEU A 25 4.25 5.24 -8.35
CA LEU A 25 3.72 6.02 -7.25
C LEU A 25 2.22 6.27 -7.47
N LEU A 26 1.40 5.86 -6.51
CA LEU A 26 -0.04 6.13 -6.56
C LEU A 26 -0.40 7.55 -6.10
N THR A 27 0.59 8.29 -5.58
CA THR A 27 0.50 9.70 -5.25
C THR A 27 1.56 10.47 -6.04
N PRO A 28 1.31 11.73 -6.43
CA PRO A 28 2.34 12.57 -7.03
C PRO A 28 3.63 12.59 -6.19
N LYS A 29 4.78 12.48 -6.84
CA LYS A 29 6.12 12.52 -6.27
C LYS A 29 6.34 13.78 -5.44
N GLU A 30 5.78 14.91 -5.87
CA GLU A 30 5.84 16.18 -5.14
C GLU A 30 5.19 16.12 -3.74
N ASN A 31 4.27 15.19 -3.52
CA ASN A 31 3.64 14.97 -2.22
C ASN A 31 4.49 14.09 -1.29
N LEU A 32 5.58 13.50 -1.78
CA LEU A 32 6.51 12.75 -0.95
C LEU A 32 7.36 13.72 -0.14
N ARG A 33 7.19 13.69 1.19
CA ARG A 33 7.98 14.49 2.14
C ARG A 33 9.38 13.91 2.41
N THR A 34 9.71 12.80 1.78
CA THR A 34 10.99 12.09 1.93
C THR A 34 11.61 11.93 0.55
N GLN A 35 12.93 12.11 0.46
CA GLN A 35 13.66 11.87 -0.78
C GLN A 35 13.58 10.38 -1.14
N LEU A 36 13.46 10.10 -2.43
CA LEU A 36 13.53 8.75 -2.95
C LEU A 36 14.97 8.23 -2.84
N PRO A 37 15.17 6.94 -2.51
CA PRO A 37 16.50 6.37 -2.40
C PRO A 37 17.16 6.27 -3.78
N SER A 38 18.49 6.28 -3.81
CA SER A 38 19.28 6.18 -5.05
C SER A 38 19.13 4.85 -5.80
N SER A 39 18.56 3.84 -5.14
CA SER A 39 18.17 2.56 -5.73
C SER A 39 16.98 2.67 -6.70
N VAL A 40 16.22 3.77 -6.68
CA VAL A 40 15.13 4.01 -7.62
C VAL A 40 15.70 4.45 -8.97
N ILE A 41 15.43 3.65 -9.99
CA ILE A 41 15.93 3.86 -11.36
C ILE A 41 14.97 4.74 -12.16
N SER A 42 13.66 4.52 -12.04
CA SER A 42 12.64 5.35 -12.70
C SER A 42 11.33 5.37 -11.93
N ILE A 43 10.51 6.36 -12.23
CA ILE A 43 9.21 6.58 -11.58
C ILE A 43 8.16 6.82 -12.64
N GLN A 44 6.98 6.21 -12.46
CA GLN A 44 5.74 6.65 -13.09
C GLN A 44 4.71 6.99 -12.01
N GLU A 45 3.78 7.87 -12.33
CA GLU A 45 2.75 8.37 -11.41
C GLU A 45 1.36 7.98 -11.91
N TRP A 46 0.53 7.48 -11.00
CA TRP A 46 -0.87 7.18 -11.29
C TRP A 46 -1.68 8.45 -11.62
N PRO A 47 -2.68 8.41 -12.51
CA PRO A 47 -3.12 7.28 -13.36
C PRO A 47 -2.40 7.20 -14.72
N LYS A 48 -1.42 8.07 -14.99
CA LYS A 48 -0.74 8.15 -16.29
C LYS A 48 0.39 7.13 -16.38
N VAL A 49 0.03 5.86 -16.55
CA VAL A 49 0.95 4.73 -16.57
C VAL A 49 1.08 4.17 -17.99
N SER A 50 2.30 4.08 -18.52
CA SER A 50 2.62 3.56 -19.86
C SER A 50 3.61 2.38 -19.80
N ALA A 51 3.51 1.56 -18.75
CA ALA A 51 4.51 0.55 -18.43
C ALA A 51 4.58 -0.57 -19.50
N GLU A 52 5.74 -0.74 -20.12
CA GLU A 52 6.04 -1.85 -21.04
C GLU A 52 6.42 -3.15 -20.29
N LYS A 53 6.78 -3.03 -19.01
CA LYS A 53 7.14 -4.13 -18.12
C LYS A 53 6.58 -3.90 -16.71
N PRO A 54 6.45 -4.95 -15.88
CA PRO A 54 6.01 -4.78 -14.50
C PRO A 54 6.97 -3.90 -13.68
N PHE A 55 6.42 -3.18 -12.70
CA PHE A 55 7.23 -2.37 -11.77
C PHE A 55 7.89 -3.25 -10.70
N ASP A 56 9.05 -2.84 -10.21
CA ASP A 56 9.72 -3.50 -9.09
C ASP A 56 9.00 -3.18 -7.75
N ALA A 57 8.46 -1.96 -7.64
CA ALA A 57 7.72 -1.51 -6.46
C ALA A 57 6.54 -0.60 -6.80
N ILE A 58 5.47 -0.69 -6.01
CA ILE A 58 4.31 0.20 -6.06
C ILE A 58 4.17 0.86 -4.68
N LEU A 59 4.00 2.18 -4.62
CA LEU A 59 3.82 2.92 -3.38
C LEU A 59 2.40 3.52 -3.28
N SER A 60 1.64 3.09 -2.27
CA SER A 60 0.41 3.74 -1.82
C SER A 60 0.62 4.48 -0.51
N ILE A 61 0.27 5.77 -0.47
CA ILE A 61 0.14 6.53 0.77
C ILE A 61 -1.22 7.22 0.75
N GLY A 62 -2.20 6.66 1.46
CA GLY A 62 -3.56 7.19 1.53
C GLY A 62 -4.42 6.99 0.28
N ASN A 63 -3.92 6.31 -0.77
CA ASN A 63 -4.64 6.14 -2.03
C ASN A 63 -5.60 4.94 -2.01
N LEU A 64 -5.21 3.83 -1.38
CA LEU A 64 -6.10 2.66 -1.27
C LEU A 64 -7.34 2.99 -0.45
N ALA A 65 -7.18 3.84 0.58
CA ALA A 65 -8.27 4.20 1.49
C ALA A 65 -9.35 5.11 0.89
N ILE A 66 -9.04 5.82 -0.20
CA ILE A 66 -9.97 6.75 -0.87
C ILE A 66 -10.58 6.16 -2.15
N SER A 67 -10.15 4.96 -2.55
CA SER A 67 -10.75 4.26 -3.69
C SER A 67 -12.23 3.96 -3.44
N GLU A 68 -13.07 4.24 -4.44
CA GLU A 68 -14.50 3.92 -4.37
C GLU A 68 -14.75 2.40 -4.27
N ASN A 69 -13.94 1.62 -4.99
CA ASN A 69 -13.88 0.17 -4.90
C ASN A 69 -12.42 -0.29 -4.80
N ILE A 70 -11.96 -0.53 -3.57
CA ILE A 70 -10.58 -0.97 -3.31
C ILE A 70 -10.24 -2.30 -4.00
N ASN A 71 -11.19 -3.23 -4.13
CA ASN A 71 -10.92 -4.54 -4.73
C ASN A 71 -10.64 -4.40 -6.23
N ASP A 72 -11.50 -3.67 -6.97
CA ASP A 72 -11.29 -3.42 -8.40
C ASP A 72 -9.99 -2.66 -8.64
N TYR A 73 -9.70 -1.68 -7.79
CA TYR A 73 -8.45 -0.91 -7.87
C TYR A 73 -7.22 -1.79 -7.64
N LEU A 74 -7.25 -2.67 -6.63
CA LEU A 74 -6.17 -3.63 -6.38
C LEU A 74 -6.00 -4.65 -7.50
N VAL A 75 -7.09 -5.05 -8.17
CA VAL A 75 -7.05 -5.91 -9.37
C VAL A 75 -6.45 -5.15 -10.56
N GLU A 76 -6.79 -3.88 -10.75
CA GLU A 76 -6.19 -3.05 -11.79
C GLU A 76 -4.68 -2.90 -11.59
N LEU A 77 -4.23 -2.67 -10.36
CA LEU A 77 -2.80 -2.59 -10.04
C LEU A 77 -2.01 -3.86 -10.38
N GLN A 78 -2.65 -5.03 -10.43
CA GLN A 78 -1.99 -6.27 -10.84
C GLN A 78 -1.50 -6.24 -12.27
N ARG A 79 -2.14 -5.46 -13.16
CA ARG A 79 -1.70 -5.32 -14.56
C ARG A 79 -0.31 -4.71 -14.68
N TYR A 80 0.12 -4.00 -13.65
CA TYR A 80 1.41 -3.32 -13.58
C TYR A 80 2.40 -4.03 -12.65
N ALA A 81 1.99 -5.17 -12.07
CA ALA A 81 2.78 -5.93 -11.11
C ALA A 81 3.19 -7.29 -11.69
N GLY A 82 4.40 -7.71 -11.38
CA GLY A 82 4.94 -9.04 -11.59
C GLY A 82 5.04 -9.78 -10.26
N ARG A 83 5.52 -11.03 -10.32
CA ARG A 83 5.62 -11.91 -9.15
C ARG A 83 6.44 -11.33 -7.99
N GLU A 84 7.51 -10.61 -8.33
CA GLU A 84 8.43 -10.02 -7.35
C GLU A 84 8.11 -8.55 -7.03
N THR A 85 7.05 -7.99 -7.62
CA THR A 85 6.62 -6.62 -7.33
C THR A 85 6.13 -6.50 -5.90
N LEU A 86 6.67 -5.50 -5.19
CA LEU A 86 6.27 -5.18 -3.82
C LEU A 86 5.33 -3.97 -3.80
N LEU A 87 4.14 -4.17 -3.26
CA LEU A 87 3.21 -3.09 -2.92
C LEU A 87 3.49 -2.63 -1.49
N TYR A 88 4.05 -1.43 -1.37
CA TYR A 88 4.26 -0.71 -0.13
C TYR A 88 3.05 0.19 0.13
N PHE A 89 2.42 0.05 1.31
CA PHE A 89 1.20 0.82 1.61
C PHE A 89 1.22 1.42 3.01
N CYS A 90 0.70 2.64 3.14
CA CYS A 90 0.39 3.28 4.41
C CYS A 90 -0.93 4.06 4.27
N ASP A 91 -2.01 3.46 4.75
CA ASP A 91 -3.36 3.86 4.42
C ASP A 91 -4.25 3.89 5.66
N ARG A 92 -5.22 4.81 5.68
CA ARG A 92 -6.27 4.78 6.70
C ARG A 92 -7.10 3.51 6.49
N THR A 93 -7.39 2.80 7.57
CA THR A 93 -8.12 1.53 7.50
C THR A 93 -9.24 1.47 8.51
N THR A 94 -10.25 0.66 8.23
CA THR A 94 -11.21 0.19 9.23
C THR A 94 -10.88 -1.25 9.61
N THR A 95 -11.21 -1.65 10.84
CA THR A 95 -11.08 -3.04 11.26
C THR A 95 -12.50 -3.55 11.48
N PRO A 96 -12.89 -4.70 10.90
CA PRO A 96 -14.16 -5.32 11.24
C PRO A 96 -14.20 -5.56 12.75
N THR A 97 -15.12 -4.88 13.44
CA THR A 97 -15.51 -5.26 14.79
C THR A 97 -16.67 -6.24 14.64
N GLY A 98 -16.71 -7.33 15.41
CA GLY A 98 -17.62 -8.48 15.21
C GLY A 98 -19.13 -8.20 15.01
N ASN A 99 -19.59 -6.96 15.20
CA ASN A 99 -20.97 -6.53 14.94
C ASN A 99 -21.20 -5.90 13.54
N ASN A 100 -20.14 -5.56 12.80
CA ASN A 100 -20.23 -4.97 11.46
C ASN A 100 -19.49 -5.89 10.47
N GLY A 101 -20.25 -6.81 9.87
CA GLY A 101 -19.78 -7.62 8.74
C GLY A 101 -19.40 -6.71 7.58
N SER A 102 -18.16 -6.84 7.10
CA SER A 102 -17.53 -6.02 6.07
C SER A 102 -17.28 -4.56 6.51
N ALA A 103 -16.04 -4.30 6.92
CA ALA A 103 -15.57 -2.94 7.08
C ALA A 103 -15.14 -2.46 5.68
N LYS A 104 -15.93 -1.59 5.06
CA LYS A 104 -15.77 -1.07 3.68
C LYS A 104 -14.36 -0.54 3.32
N ASN A 105 -13.42 -0.43 4.27
CA ASN A 105 -12.04 0.04 4.09
C ASN A 105 -11.02 -0.85 4.86
N ASP A 106 -11.30 -2.14 5.03
CA ASP A 106 -10.31 -3.09 5.57
C ASP A 106 -9.29 -3.45 4.48
N ILE A 107 -8.23 -2.65 4.41
CA ILE A 107 -7.16 -2.78 3.40
C ILE A 107 -6.57 -4.20 3.37
N THR A 108 -6.36 -4.84 4.52
CA THR A 108 -5.75 -6.19 4.54
C THR A 108 -6.72 -7.26 4.04
N GLY A 109 -8.03 -7.08 4.30
CA GLY A 109 -9.07 -7.95 3.74
C GLY A 109 -9.17 -7.79 2.23
N ALA A 110 -9.21 -6.56 1.75
CA ALA A 110 -9.23 -6.25 0.33
C ALA A 110 -8.00 -6.78 -0.42
N LEU A 111 -6.80 -6.63 0.16
CA LEU A 111 -5.58 -7.24 -0.37
C LEU A 111 -5.72 -8.75 -0.52
N TRP A 112 -6.24 -9.44 0.50
CA TRP A 112 -6.42 -10.89 0.46
C TRP A 112 -7.40 -11.35 -0.63
N GLU A 113 -8.54 -10.66 -0.75
CA GLU A 113 -9.60 -10.90 -1.74
C GLU A 113 -9.08 -10.68 -3.16
N ALA A 114 -8.43 -9.54 -3.39
CA ALA A 114 -7.78 -9.18 -4.64
C ALA A 114 -6.44 -9.90 -4.85
N LYS A 115 -6.24 -11.10 -4.30
CA LYS A 115 -5.07 -11.98 -4.56
C LYS A 115 -3.69 -11.35 -4.28
N TRP A 116 -3.62 -10.36 -3.40
CA TRP A 116 -2.37 -9.92 -2.79
C TRP A 116 -2.11 -10.69 -1.49
N SER A 117 -0.87 -11.12 -1.28
CA SER A 117 -0.36 -11.71 -0.06
C SER A 117 0.37 -10.64 0.76
N VAL A 118 -0.14 -10.37 1.97
CA VAL A 118 0.49 -9.44 2.91
C VAL A 118 1.72 -10.12 3.51
N ILE A 119 2.91 -9.55 3.29
CA ILE A 119 4.20 -10.05 3.81
C ILE A 119 4.44 -9.49 5.22
N TYR A 120 4.19 -8.19 5.39
CA TYR A 120 4.33 -7.49 6.66
C TYR A 120 3.18 -6.50 6.80
N CYS A 121 2.62 -6.40 8.00
CA CYS A 121 1.60 -5.43 8.32
C CYS A 121 1.68 -5.00 9.78
N GLU A 122 1.56 -3.70 10.02
CA GLU A 122 1.41 -3.08 11.33
C GLU A 122 0.20 -2.15 11.29
N ARG A 123 -0.59 -2.17 12.37
CA ARG A 123 -1.72 -1.24 12.56
C ARG A 123 -1.40 -0.28 13.69
N PHE A 124 -1.71 0.99 13.50
CA PHE A 124 -1.50 2.02 14.51
C PHE A 124 -2.60 3.09 14.46
N THR A 125 -2.71 3.91 15.50
CA THR A 125 -3.66 5.02 15.57
C THR A 125 -2.95 6.35 15.70
N ILE A 126 -3.54 7.39 15.10
CA ILE A 126 -3.10 8.77 15.32
C ILE A 126 -4.10 9.45 16.26
N GLY A 127 -3.72 9.59 17.53
CA GLY A 127 -4.57 10.20 18.58
C GLY A 127 -4.94 9.21 19.68
N LYS A 128 -5.52 9.73 20.77
CA LYS A 128 -5.84 8.96 21.99
C LYS A 128 -7.31 8.60 22.14
N THR A 129 -8.18 9.07 21.24
CA THR A 129 -9.62 8.90 21.38
C THR A 129 -10.07 7.56 20.83
N ARG A 130 -11.21 7.03 21.31
CA ARG A 130 -11.84 5.83 20.72
C ARG A 130 -12.19 6.01 19.24
N ARG A 131 -12.33 7.26 18.79
CA ARG A 131 -12.59 7.65 17.39
C ARG A 131 -11.32 8.01 16.60
N ALA A 132 -10.13 7.78 17.18
CA ALA A 132 -8.88 8.10 16.51
C ALA A 132 -8.78 7.32 15.19
N PRO A 133 -8.32 7.97 14.10
CA PRO A 133 -8.10 7.30 12.83
C PRO A 133 -7.09 6.16 13.01
N LYS A 134 -7.46 5.00 12.47
CA LYS A 134 -6.61 3.81 12.38
C LYS A 134 -5.93 3.79 11.03
N TYR A 135 -4.68 3.40 11.04
CA TYR A 135 -3.85 3.24 9.86
C TYR A 135 -3.35 1.81 9.81
N VAL A 136 -3.13 1.34 8.59
CA VAL A 136 -2.35 0.16 8.31
C VAL A 136 -1.13 0.59 7.52
N TYR A 137 -0.02 -0.04 7.85
CA TYR A 137 1.24 0.10 7.17
C TYR A 137 1.73 -1.30 6.82
N GLY A 138 2.24 -1.50 5.61
CA GLY A 138 2.73 -2.82 5.26
C GLY A 138 3.36 -2.95 3.89
N THR A 139 3.71 -4.20 3.61
CA THR A 139 4.19 -4.65 2.31
C THR A 139 3.38 -5.87 1.90
N ALA A 140 2.93 -5.89 0.64
CA ALA A 140 2.26 -7.01 0.02
C ALA A 140 2.92 -7.36 -1.32
N ARG A 141 2.64 -8.55 -1.83
CA ARG A 141 3.02 -9.02 -3.17
C ARG A 141 1.88 -9.82 -3.78
N MET A 142 1.90 -10.09 -5.08
CA MET A 142 0.88 -10.97 -5.66
C MET A 142 0.98 -12.40 -5.10
N LYS A 143 -0.17 -13.06 -4.87
CA LYS A 143 -0.21 -14.47 -4.51
C LYS A 143 0.30 -15.31 -5.69
N ARG A 144 1.04 -16.37 -5.39
CA ARG A 144 1.38 -17.40 -6.37
C ARG A 144 0.10 -18.10 -6.80
N SER A 145 -0.03 -18.42 -8.08
CA SER A 145 -1.09 -19.32 -8.54
C SER A 145 -0.85 -20.72 -7.94
N PRO A 146 -1.90 -21.50 -7.67
CA PRO A 146 -1.75 -22.88 -7.20
C PRO A 146 -0.95 -23.75 -8.18
N GLU A 147 -1.06 -23.46 -9.48
CA GLU A 147 -0.43 -24.18 -10.58
C GLU A 147 1.10 -24.00 -10.64
N GLU A 148 1.64 -22.91 -10.08
CA GLU A 148 3.08 -22.65 -9.98
C GLU A 148 3.76 -23.36 -8.81
N ASN A 149 3.01 -24.13 -7.99
CA ASN A 149 3.56 -24.93 -6.89
C ASN A 149 3.70 -26.42 -7.25
N LEU A 150 3.51 -26.79 -8.52
CA LEU A 150 3.71 -28.14 -9.06
C LEU A 150 5.09 -28.29 -9.70
#